data_AF-A0A176NTU8-F1
#
_entry.id   AF-A0A176NTU8-F1
#
_cell.length_a   1.000
_cell.length_b   1.000
_cell.length_c   1.000
_cell.angle_alpha   90.00
_cell.angle_beta   90.00
_cell.angle_gamma   90.00
#
_symmetry.space_group_name_H-M   'P 1'
#
loop_
_entity.id
_entity.type
_entity.pdbx_description
1 polymer ?
#
loop_
_entity_poly.entity_id
_entity_poly.type
_entity_poly.pdbx_seq_one_letter_code
_entity_poly.pdbx_strand_id
1 'polypeptide(L)'
;MFELDHDLAQDIVDRAMAILPYNVNVMDNQGLILGSGERERINTRHEGAQLVLANGRVVEIDEHTAVHLKGVQPGINLPLMLDQRLIGVLGITGEPAQLRTYAELVRMTAEMLLGQRNQQAEQQWRRQRCDDLLALLLGDAGDSPRLLDEARQMGLKPQLSRVPYLFELGLEHGPGQTVETLSSWLMSRYPDSWCLTSSKSSLLWCRPVTASVENERLLAKLDGLGWNILRIAVGGQAEGLAGLRRCYRRVADLLAYGRDVLPQSRLLALARYRLPVLLWRHRSDDALDELLTPLRKVIAKDSNGQLLATLRSWCEHDGQSQACADALGIHRNSLRYRMERIAELSGVDPLRLDGMLALYLGVQLLPQTESPPV
;
A
#
# COMPACT_ATOMS: atom_id res chain seq x y z
N MET A 1 -18.95 -17.62 6.28
CA MET A 1 -19.40 -18.89 5.69
C MET A 1 -19.44 -18.66 4.20
N PHE A 2 -18.79 -19.51 3.41
CA PHE A 2 -18.76 -19.34 1.95
C PHE A 2 -20.11 -19.76 1.38
N GLU A 3 -20.73 -18.89 0.57
CA GLU A 3 -21.98 -19.15 -0.13
C GLU A 3 -21.76 -18.99 -1.62
N LEU A 4 -22.40 -19.83 -2.42
CA LEU A 4 -22.40 -19.72 -3.88
C LEU A 4 -23.22 -18.49 -4.29
N ASP A 5 -22.63 -17.61 -5.08
CA ASP A 5 -23.31 -16.48 -5.71
C ASP A 5 -23.58 -16.74 -7.20
N HIS A 6 -24.39 -15.89 -7.82
CA HIS A 6 -24.75 -15.99 -9.24
C HIS A 6 -23.53 -15.90 -10.17
N ASP A 7 -22.58 -15.02 -9.87
CA ASP A 7 -21.40 -14.80 -10.71
C ASP A 7 -20.51 -16.04 -10.77
N LEU A 8 -20.22 -16.66 -9.63
CA LEU A 8 -19.43 -17.88 -9.57
C LEU A 8 -20.17 -19.08 -10.15
N ALA A 9 -21.47 -19.21 -9.87
CA ALA A 9 -22.30 -20.27 -10.43
C ALA A 9 -22.33 -20.21 -11.97
N GLN A 10 -22.45 -19.01 -12.54
CA GLN A 10 -22.44 -18.82 -13.99
C GLN A 10 -21.04 -19.05 -14.59
N ASP A 11 -19.95 -18.62 -13.94
CA ASP A 11 -18.57 -18.92 -14.38
C ASP A 11 -18.31 -20.44 -14.46
N ILE A 12 -18.82 -21.21 -13.49
CA ILE A 12 -18.76 -22.68 -13.51
C ILE A 12 -19.53 -23.25 -14.72
N VAL A 13 -20.75 -22.77 -14.97
CA VAL A 13 -21.58 -23.20 -16.10
C VAL A 13 -20.91 -22.89 -17.44
N ASP A 14 -20.44 -21.65 -17.62
CA ASP A 14 -19.83 -21.18 -18.86
C ASP A 14 -18.56 -21.99 -19.18
N ARG A 15 -17.71 -22.26 -18.18
CA ARG A 15 -16.52 -23.12 -18.34
C ARG A 15 -16.87 -24.56 -18.65
N ALA A 16 -17.91 -25.11 -18.01
CA ALA A 16 -18.34 -26.49 -18.25
C ALA A 16 -18.91 -26.65 -19.67
N MET A 17 -19.76 -25.73 -20.11
CA MET A 17 -20.38 -25.74 -21.44
C MET A 17 -19.43 -25.40 -22.58
N ALA A 18 -18.29 -24.74 -22.30
CA ALA A 18 -17.24 -24.56 -23.28
C ALA A 18 -16.56 -25.90 -23.68
N ILE A 19 -16.69 -26.93 -22.85
CA ILE A 19 -16.03 -28.24 -23.02
C ILE A 19 -17.06 -29.33 -23.33
N LEU A 20 -18.27 -29.23 -22.76
CA LEU A 20 -19.32 -30.22 -22.90
C LEU A 20 -20.44 -29.79 -23.84
N PRO A 21 -20.95 -30.69 -24.70
CA PRO A 21 -22.10 -30.41 -25.57
C PRO A 21 -23.45 -30.50 -24.83
N TYR A 22 -23.45 -30.41 -23.49
CA TYR A 22 -24.62 -30.60 -22.64
C TYR A 22 -24.92 -29.34 -21.85
N ASN A 23 -26.20 -29.11 -21.53
CA ASN A 23 -26.59 -27.99 -20.68
C ASN A 23 -26.24 -28.30 -19.21
N VAL A 24 -25.64 -27.31 -18.54
CA VAL A 24 -25.18 -27.41 -17.15
C VAL A 24 -25.91 -26.36 -16.31
N ASN A 25 -26.28 -26.76 -15.10
CA ASN A 25 -26.96 -25.92 -14.13
C ASN A 25 -26.24 -25.99 -12.79
N VAL A 26 -26.13 -24.87 -12.09
CA VAL A 26 -25.60 -24.81 -10.72
C VAL A 26 -26.69 -24.24 -9.82
N MET A 27 -26.95 -24.93 -8.70
CA MET A 27 -27.98 -24.58 -7.73
C MET A 27 -27.40 -24.33 -6.34
N ASP A 28 -28.04 -23.46 -5.58
CA ASP A 28 -27.70 -23.15 -4.19
C ASP A 28 -28.10 -24.27 -3.19
N ASN A 29 -27.90 -23.99 -1.90
CA ASN A 29 -28.28 -24.89 -0.80
C ASN A 29 -29.81 -25.02 -0.57
N GLN A 30 -30.65 -24.29 -1.32
CA GLN A 30 -32.11 -24.36 -1.31
C GLN A 30 -32.68 -24.98 -2.60
N GLY A 31 -31.82 -25.37 -3.55
CA GLY A 31 -32.20 -25.90 -4.86
C GLY A 31 -32.68 -24.84 -5.85
N LEU A 32 -32.34 -23.56 -5.64
CA LEU A 32 -32.56 -22.47 -6.59
C LEU A 32 -31.43 -22.46 -7.63
N ILE A 33 -31.75 -22.39 -8.92
CA ILE A 33 -30.77 -22.31 -10.00
C ILE A 33 -30.13 -20.92 -9.99
N LEU A 34 -28.82 -20.86 -9.72
CA LEU A 34 -28.00 -19.65 -9.73
C LEU A 34 -27.33 -19.40 -11.08
N GLY A 35 -26.94 -20.47 -11.78
CA GLY A 35 -26.33 -20.41 -13.10
C GLY A 35 -26.89 -21.49 -14.03
N SER A 36 -27.06 -21.17 -15.31
CA SER A 36 -27.58 -22.10 -16.32
C SER A 36 -27.18 -21.69 -17.74
N GLY A 37 -27.04 -22.66 -18.63
CA GLY A 37 -26.95 -22.39 -20.08
C GLY A 37 -28.25 -21.87 -20.68
N GLU A 38 -29.38 -22.10 -19.99
CA GLU A 38 -30.70 -21.59 -20.36
C GLU A 38 -31.09 -20.47 -19.40
N ARG A 39 -30.95 -19.21 -19.86
CA ARG A 39 -31.18 -18.02 -19.01
C ARG A 39 -32.57 -17.99 -18.35
N GLU A 40 -33.57 -18.56 -19.01
CA GLU A 40 -34.95 -18.63 -18.51
C GLU A 40 -35.10 -19.49 -17.24
N ARG A 41 -34.13 -20.38 -16.96
CA ARG A 41 -34.13 -21.26 -15.79
C ARG A 41 -33.49 -20.64 -14.56
N ILE A 42 -32.73 -19.54 -14.71
CA ILE A 42 -32.10 -18.85 -13.59
C ILE A 42 -33.19 -18.33 -12.65
N ASN A 43 -32.97 -18.46 -11.34
CA ASN A 43 -33.93 -18.14 -10.27
C ASN A 43 -35.20 -19.01 -10.26
N THR A 44 -35.16 -20.19 -10.89
CA THR A 44 -36.22 -21.20 -10.74
C THR A 44 -35.75 -22.32 -9.81
N ARG A 45 -36.71 -23.04 -9.19
CA ARG A 45 -36.41 -24.17 -8.31
C ARG A 45 -36.27 -25.47 -9.11
N HIS A 46 -35.30 -26.29 -8.72
CA HIS A 46 -35.05 -27.59 -9.33
C HIS A 46 -35.28 -28.73 -8.31
N GLU A 47 -36.37 -29.49 -8.46
CA GLU A 47 -36.73 -30.56 -7.51
C GLU A 47 -35.68 -31.69 -7.48
N GLY A 48 -35.03 -31.97 -8.62
CA GLY A 48 -33.89 -32.91 -8.67
C GLY A 48 -32.70 -32.48 -7.78
N ALA A 49 -32.50 -31.19 -7.54
CA ALA A 49 -31.45 -30.71 -6.65
C ALA A 49 -31.83 -30.90 -5.18
N GLN A 50 -33.12 -30.83 -4.83
CA GLN A 50 -33.58 -31.08 -3.46
C GLN A 50 -33.33 -32.52 -3.02
N LEU A 51 -33.41 -33.48 -3.94
CA LEU A 51 -33.08 -34.88 -3.69
C LEU A 51 -31.59 -35.05 -3.35
N VAL A 52 -30.70 -34.33 -4.04
CA VAL A 52 -29.27 -34.30 -3.73
C VAL A 52 -29.01 -33.63 -2.39
N LEU A 53 -29.65 -32.48 -2.14
CA LEU A 53 -29.50 -31.72 -0.88
C LEU A 53 -29.97 -32.53 0.34
N ALA A 54 -31.03 -33.32 0.20
CA ALA A 54 -31.55 -34.16 1.28
C ALA A 54 -30.67 -35.37 1.59
N ASN A 55 -30.07 -35.99 0.57
CA ASN A 55 -29.37 -37.27 0.71
C ASN A 55 -27.84 -37.15 0.68
N GLY A 56 -27.29 -36.02 0.22
CA GLY A 56 -25.85 -35.77 0.08
C GLY A 56 -25.16 -36.68 -0.95
N ARG A 57 -25.91 -37.22 -1.92
CA ARG A 57 -25.42 -38.21 -2.90
C ARG A 57 -25.84 -37.83 -4.32
N VAL A 58 -25.14 -38.40 -5.29
CA VAL A 58 -25.48 -38.27 -6.72
C VAL A 58 -26.88 -38.82 -6.97
N VAL A 59 -27.69 -38.06 -7.71
CA VAL A 59 -29.04 -38.44 -8.12
C VAL A 59 -29.11 -38.46 -9.64
N GLU A 60 -29.35 -39.63 -10.20
CA GLU A 60 -29.60 -39.84 -11.62
C GLU A 60 -31.10 -39.82 -11.88
N ILE A 61 -31.53 -39.05 -12.87
CA ILE A 61 -32.95 -38.88 -13.23
C ILE A 61 -33.12 -39.32 -14.68
N ASP A 62 -33.88 -40.38 -14.89
CA ASP A 62 -34.27 -40.86 -16.22
C ASP A 62 -35.52 -40.16 -16.76
N GLU A 63 -35.90 -40.45 -18.01
CA GLU A 63 -37.07 -39.84 -18.65
C GLU A 63 -38.38 -40.11 -17.90
N HIS A 64 -38.56 -41.33 -17.37
CA HIS A 64 -39.77 -41.70 -16.64
C HIS A 64 -39.90 -40.94 -15.31
N THR A 65 -38.80 -40.75 -14.60
CA THR A 65 -38.75 -40.03 -13.33
C THR A 65 -38.86 -38.52 -13.54
N ALA A 66 -38.28 -37.97 -14.61
CA ALA A 66 -38.33 -36.55 -14.93
C ALA A 66 -39.77 -36.04 -15.12
N VAL A 67 -40.67 -36.84 -15.70
CA VAL A 67 -42.10 -36.47 -15.91
C VAL A 67 -42.84 -36.19 -14.61
N HIS A 68 -42.40 -36.79 -13.50
CA HIS A 68 -43.05 -36.66 -12.19
C HIS A 68 -42.46 -35.52 -11.34
N LEU A 69 -41.45 -34.81 -11.84
CA LEU A 69 -40.73 -33.76 -11.12
C LEU A 69 -40.84 -32.41 -11.84
N LYS A 70 -41.08 -31.34 -11.09
CA LYS A 70 -41.29 -30.00 -11.65
C LYS A 70 -39.96 -29.33 -12.01
N GLY A 71 -39.84 -28.90 -13.27
CA GLY A 71 -38.67 -28.15 -13.76
C GLY A 71 -37.41 -29.01 -13.95
N VAL A 72 -37.58 -30.33 -14.05
CA VAL A 72 -36.51 -31.31 -14.15
C VAL A 72 -36.44 -31.90 -15.56
N GLN A 73 -35.23 -32.01 -16.11
CA GLN A 73 -34.94 -32.74 -17.33
C GLN A 73 -34.16 -34.02 -16.98
N PRO A 74 -34.16 -35.05 -17.84
CA PRO A 74 -33.31 -36.22 -17.66
C PRO A 74 -31.85 -35.80 -17.54
N GLY A 75 -31.11 -36.40 -16.62
CA GLY A 75 -29.76 -35.95 -16.31
C GLY A 75 -29.18 -36.49 -15.03
N ILE A 76 -28.02 -35.94 -14.65
CA ILE A 76 -27.33 -36.26 -13.40
C ILE A 76 -27.25 -34.99 -12.55
N ASN A 77 -27.64 -35.09 -11.28
CA ASN A 77 -27.45 -34.05 -10.28
C ASN A 77 -26.41 -34.53 -9.26
N LEU A 78 -25.37 -33.72 -9.05
CA LEU A 78 -24.20 -34.04 -8.23
C LEU A 78 -24.13 -33.07 -7.05
N PRO A 79 -23.77 -33.54 -5.84
CA PRO A 79 -23.45 -32.63 -4.74
C PRO A 79 -22.19 -31.82 -5.07
N LEU A 80 -22.19 -30.52 -4.76
CA LEU A 80 -20.98 -29.70 -4.78
C LEU A 80 -20.46 -29.53 -3.36
N MET A 81 -19.24 -30.02 -3.12
CA MET A 81 -18.64 -30.06 -1.80
C MET A 81 -17.48 -29.07 -1.68
N LEU A 82 -17.44 -28.30 -0.58
CA LEU A 82 -16.29 -27.48 -0.19
C LEU A 82 -15.94 -27.81 1.27
N ASP A 83 -14.70 -28.23 1.53
CA ASP A 83 -14.24 -28.67 2.86
C ASP A 83 -15.18 -29.70 3.52
N GLN A 84 -15.60 -30.71 2.74
CA GLN A 84 -16.56 -31.77 3.13
C GLN A 84 -17.97 -31.27 3.47
N ARG A 85 -18.29 -30.02 3.14
CA ARG A 85 -19.62 -29.45 3.33
C ARG A 85 -20.34 -29.28 2.01
N LEU A 86 -21.60 -29.71 1.96
CA LEU A 86 -22.48 -29.50 0.81
C LEU A 86 -22.86 -28.02 0.71
N ILE A 87 -22.46 -27.38 -0.39
CA ILE A 87 -22.69 -25.94 -0.62
C ILE A 87 -23.66 -25.66 -1.77
N GLY A 88 -23.93 -26.66 -2.62
CA GLY A 88 -24.85 -26.54 -3.74
C GLY A 88 -24.97 -27.84 -4.52
N VAL A 89 -25.59 -27.76 -5.69
CA VAL A 89 -25.81 -28.91 -6.60
C VAL A 89 -25.41 -28.52 -8.02
N LEU A 90 -24.82 -29.47 -8.74
CA LEU A 90 -24.49 -29.36 -10.16
C LEU A 90 -25.37 -30.32 -10.94
N GLY A 91 -26.20 -29.80 -11.84
CA GLY A 91 -27.06 -30.59 -12.73
C GLY A 91 -26.53 -30.58 -14.16
N ILE A 92 -26.47 -31.74 -14.81
CA ILE A 92 -26.16 -31.88 -16.24
C ILE A 92 -27.32 -32.58 -16.92
N THR A 93 -27.89 -31.93 -17.94
CA THR A 93 -28.99 -32.49 -18.73
C THR A 93 -28.46 -33.46 -19.78
N GLY A 94 -29.10 -34.63 -19.91
CA GLY A 94 -28.80 -35.65 -20.92
C GLY A 94 -29.02 -37.08 -20.40
N GLU A 95 -28.63 -38.08 -21.17
CA GLU A 95 -28.82 -39.49 -20.79
C GLU A 95 -27.85 -39.90 -19.64
N PRO A 96 -28.34 -40.33 -18.46
CA PRO A 96 -27.49 -40.58 -17.30
C PRO A 96 -26.33 -41.56 -17.55
N ALA A 97 -26.56 -42.61 -18.35
CA ALA A 97 -25.54 -43.61 -18.65
C ALA A 97 -24.31 -43.01 -19.38
N GLN A 98 -24.52 -42.01 -20.23
CA GLN A 98 -23.45 -41.36 -21.00
C GLN A 98 -22.76 -40.24 -20.21
N LEU A 99 -23.45 -39.67 -19.22
CA LEU A 99 -23.01 -38.46 -18.52
C LEU A 99 -22.09 -38.73 -17.33
N ARG A 100 -22.06 -39.93 -16.74
CA ARG A 100 -21.32 -40.21 -15.48
C ARG A 100 -19.88 -39.71 -15.48
N THR A 101 -19.10 -40.02 -16.52
CA THR A 101 -17.68 -39.61 -16.59
C THR A 101 -17.53 -38.09 -16.70
N TYR A 102 -18.36 -37.45 -17.51
CA TYR A 102 -18.33 -35.99 -17.71
C TYR A 102 -18.82 -35.25 -16.45
N ALA A 103 -19.86 -35.77 -15.81
CA ALA A 103 -20.40 -35.30 -14.54
C ALA A 103 -19.34 -35.23 -13.44
N GLU A 104 -18.56 -36.30 -13.28
CA GLU A 104 -17.45 -36.33 -12.31
C GLU A 104 -16.37 -35.29 -12.63
N LEU A 105 -15.99 -35.11 -13.90
CA LEU A 105 -15.00 -34.11 -14.32
C LEU A 105 -15.48 -32.67 -14.07
N VAL A 106 -16.74 -32.36 -14.38
CA VAL A 106 -17.31 -31.03 -14.10
C VAL A 106 -17.42 -30.81 -12.60
N ARG A 107 -17.80 -31.83 -11.81
CA ARG A 107 -17.82 -31.73 -10.35
C ARG A 107 -16.44 -31.36 -9.82
N MET A 108 -15.39 -32.10 -10.22
CA MET A 108 -14.01 -31.79 -9.78
C MET A 108 -13.58 -30.37 -10.16
N THR A 109 -13.91 -29.94 -11.38
CA THR A 109 -13.57 -28.59 -11.87
C THR A 109 -14.33 -27.51 -11.09
N ALA A 110 -15.62 -27.72 -10.85
CA ALA A 110 -16.45 -26.81 -10.05
C ALA A 110 -15.94 -26.72 -8.60
N GLU A 111 -15.69 -27.86 -7.94
CA GLU A 111 -15.15 -27.91 -6.57
C GLU A 111 -13.77 -27.25 -6.48
N MET A 112 -12.91 -27.42 -7.48
CA MET A 112 -11.60 -26.74 -7.54
C MET A 112 -11.75 -25.22 -7.66
N LEU A 113 -12.64 -24.72 -8.54
CA LEU A 113 -12.90 -23.29 -8.70
C LEU A 113 -13.49 -22.68 -7.41
N LEU A 114 -14.40 -23.42 -6.75
CA LEU A 114 -14.97 -23.04 -5.46
C LEU A 114 -13.87 -22.97 -4.38
N GLY A 115 -13.01 -23.99 -4.29
CA GLY A 115 -11.86 -24.00 -3.40
C GLY A 115 -10.90 -22.84 -3.64
N GLN A 116 -10.59 -22.55 -4.90
CA GLN A 116 -9.73 -21.43 -5.27
C GLN A 116 -10.34 -20.08 -4.87
N ARG A 117 -11.62 -19.86 -5.14
CA ARG A 117 -12.32 -18.62 -4.76
C ARG A 117 -12.39 -18.44 -3.25
N ASN A 118 -12.71 -19.50 -2.50
CA ASN A 118 -12.72 -19.43 -1.04
C ASN A 118 -11.32 -19.09 -0.48
N GLN A 119 -10.27 -19.76 -0.97
CA GLN A 119 -8.89 -19.46 -0.56
C GLN A 119 -8.47 -18.02 -0.88
N GLN A 120 -8.84 -17.50 -2.06
CA GLN A 120 -8.57 -16.10 -2.43
C GLN A 120 -9.30 -15.13 -1.50
N ALA A 121 -10.58 -15.37 -1.22
CA ALA A 121 -11.38 -14.54 -0.31
C ALA A 121 -10.81 -14.54 1.11
N GLU A 122 -10.42 -15.71 1.63
CA GLU A 122 -9.78 -15.84 2.95
C GLU A 122 -8.43 -15.12 3.01
N GLN A 123 -7.60 -15.24 1.98
CA GLN A 123 -6.32 -14.53 1.89
C GLN A 123 -6.52 -13.00 1.86
N GLN A 124 -7.48 -12.54 1.06
CA GLN A 124 -7.81 -11.12 0.97
C GLN A 124 -8.38 -10.58 2.30
N TRP A 125 -9.27 -11.33 2.95
CA TRP A 125 -9.80 -10.99 4.26
C TRP A 125 -8.70 -10.92 5.32
N ARG A 126 -7.81 -11.91 5.34
CA ARG A 126 -6.68 -11.95 6.27
C ARG A 126 -5.74 -10.77 6.04
N ARG A 127 -5.47 -10.40 4.78
CA ARG A 127 -4.66 -9.23 4.44
C ARG A 127 -5.32 -7.94 4.89
N GLN A 128 -6.60 -7.75 4.57
CA GLN A 128 -7.35 -6.57 5.01
C GLN A 128 -7.36 -6.46 6.53
N ARG A 129 -7.56 -7.58 7.24
CA ARG A 129 -7.53 -7.60 8.71
C ARG A 129 -6.15 -7.23 9.26
N CYS A 130 -5.07 -7.69 8.63
CA CYS A 130 -3.72 -7.28 8.98
C CYS A 130 -3.53 -5.76 8.80
N ASP A 131 -3.96 -5.21 7.66
CA ASP A 131 -3.82 -3.79 7.35
C ASP A 131 -4.61 -2.92 8.34
N ASP A 132 -5.86 -3.28 8.63
CA ASP A 132 -6.70 -2.61 9.63
C ASP A 132 -6.06 -2.64 11.02
N LEU A 133 -5.53 -3.80 11.43
CA LEU A 133 -4.87 -3.95 12.72
C LEU A 133 -3.58 -3.13 12.79
N LEU A 134 -2.76 -3.12 11.74
CA LEU A 134 -1.56 -2.29 11.66
C LEU A 134 -1.90 -0.80 11.73
N ALA A 135 -2.96 -0.35 11.04
CA ALA A 135 -3.42 1.03 11.11
C ALA A 135 -3.83 1.42 12.54
N LEU A 136 -4.56 0.55 13.25
CA LEU A 136 -4.93 0.77 14.66
C LEU A 136 -3.72 0.79 15.58
N LEU A 137 -2.77 -0.13 15.40
CA LEU A 137 -1.54 -0.22 16.19
C LEU A 137 -0.63 1.01 15.99
N LEU A 138 -0.66 1.60 14.79
CA LEU A 138 0.13 2.79 14.46
C LEU A 138 -0.57 4.11 14.82
N GLY A 139 -1.88 4.07 15.10
CA GLY A 139 -2.66 5.20 15.60
C GLY A 139 -2.49 5.45 17.11
N ASP A 140 -3.13 6.50 17.62
CA ASP A 140 -2.96 6.95 19.01
C ASP A 140 -3.48 5.93 20.06
N ALA A 141 -4.41 5.05 19.68
CA ALA A 141 -4.97 3.99 20.53
C ALA A 141 -4.20 2.65 20.47
N GLY A 142 -3.01 2.63 19.88
CA GLY A 142 -2.27 1.40 19.57
C GLY A 142 -1.72 0.60 20.76
N ASP A 143 -1.82 1.11 21.99
CA ASP A 143 -1.32 0.42 23.21
C ASP A 143 -2.36 -0.50 23.88
N SER A 144 -3.54 -0.65 23.29
CA SER A 144 -4.56 -1.57 23.80
C SER A 144 -4.02 -3.00 23.90
N PRO A 145 -4.04 -3.64 25.09
CA PRO A 145 -3.60 -5.02 25.27
C PRO A 145 -4.31 -6.00 24.32
N ARG A 146 -5.60 -5.77 24.07
CA ARG A 146 -6.41 -6.57 23.14
C ARG A 146 -5.86 -6.52 21.72
N LEU A 147 -5.45 -5.35 21.23
CA LEU A 147 -4.88 -5.20 19.89
C LEU A 147 -3.51 -5.88 19.80
N LEU A 148 -2.70 -5.80 20.86
CA LEU A 148 -1.38 -6.43 20.91
C LEU A 148 -1.49 -7.97 20.91
N ASP A 149 -2.44 -8.52 21.65
CA ASP A 149 -2.66 -9.97 21.67
C ASP A 149 -3.20 -10.47 20.34
N GLU A 150 -4.13 -9.75 19.72
CA GLU A 150 -4.59 -10.06 18.36
C GLU A 150 -3.43 -10.00 17.35
N ALA A 151 -2.57 -8.99 17.43
CA ALA A 151 -1.41 -8.87 16.56
C ALA A 151 -0.42 -10.03 16.71
N ARG A 152 -0.25 -10.54 17.93
CA ARG A 152 0.58 -11.73 18.20
C ARG A 152 -0.06 -12.99 17.62
N GLN A 153 -1.38 -13.16 17.77
CA GLN A 153 -2.11 -14.29 17.19
C GLN A 153 -2.04 -14.30 15.65
N MET A 154 -2.00 -13.11 15.03
CA MET A 154 -1.80 -12.95 13.59
C MET A 154 -0.33 -13.07 13.15
N GLY A 155 0.62 -13.18 14.10
CA GLY A 155 2.05 -13.36 13.82
C GLY A 155 2.85 -12.08 13.56
N LEU A 156 2.30 -10.89 13.86
CA LEU A 156 2.93 -9.60 13.53
C LEU A 156 4.16 -9.25 14.38
N LYS A 157 4.42 -9.92 15.51
CA LYS A 157 5.60 -9.68 16.38
C LYS A 157 5.83 -8.17 16.70
N PRO A 158 4.90 -7.50 17.40
CA PRO A 158 4.98 -6.05 17.70
C PRO A 158 6.18 -5.65 18.58
N GLN A 159 6.82 -6.61 19.25
CA GLN A 159 8.01 -6.40 20.08
C GLN A 159 9.29 -6.12 19.28
N LEU A 160 9.35 -6.48 17.99
CA LEU A 160 10.56 -6.29 17.20
C LEU A 160 10.81 -4.81 16.93
N SER A 161 12.05 -4.38 17.11
CA SER A 161 12.51 -3.06 16.69
C SER A 161 12.52 -2.98 15.16
N ARG A 162 11.98 -1.87 14.64
CA ARG A 162 11.78 -1.66 13.20
C ARG A 162 12.29 -0.31 12.74
N VAL A 163 12.60 -0.20 11.45
CA VAL A 163 12.89 1.07 10.79
C VAL A 163 11.75 1.35 9.80
N PRO A 164 10.98 2.44 9.95
CA PRO A 164 9.92 2.79 9.02
C PRO A 164 10.47 3.47 7.77
N TYR A 165 9.97 3.06 6.62
CA TYR A 165 10.19 3.62 5.29
C TYR A 165 8.84 4.05 4.76
N LEU A 166 8.71 5.29 4.31
CA LEU A 166 7.52 5.75 3.61
C LEU A 166 7.88 6.02 2.16
N PHE A 167 7.29 5.24 1.27
CA PHE A 167 7.46 5.37 -0.16
C PHE A 167 6.36 6.27 -0.72
N GLU A 168 6.77 7.18 -1.58
CA GLU A 168 5.91 7.91 -2.48
C GLU A 168 6.17 7.42 -3.90
N LEU A 169 5.11 6.96 -4.55
CA LEU A 169 5.17 6.40 -5.89
C LEU A 169 4.42 7.31 -6.88
N GLY A 170 4.84 7.28 -8.14
CA GLY A 170 4.11 7.94 -9.23
C GLY A 170 2.75 7.29 -9.46
N LEU A 171 1.87 7.91 -10.24
CA LEU A 171 0.63 7.24 -10.67
C LEU A 171 0.89 6.29 -11.85
N GLU A 172 1.88 6.64 -12.67
CA GLU A 172 2.34 5.85 -13.81
C GLU A 172 3.47 4.92 -13.37
N HIS A 173 3.27 3.62 -13.54
CA HIS A 173 4.24 2.58 -13.22
C HIS A 173 4.38 1.61 -14.39
N GLY A 174 5.42 0.78 -14.37
CA GLY A 174 5.53 -0.35 -15.29
C GLY A 174 4.32 -1.29 -15.21
N PRO A 175 4.03 -2.06 -16.27
CA PRO A 175 2.88 -2.96 -16.30
C PRO A 175 2.93 -3.96 -15.13
N GLY A 176 1.85 -4.01 -14.34
CA GLY A 176 1.74 -4.87 -13.16
C GLY A 176 2.46 -4.35 -11.91
N GLN A 177 3.15 -3.21 -11.96
CA GLN A 177 3.82 -2.64 -10.80
C GLN A 177 2.90 -1.70 -10.03
N THR A 178 2.29 -2.21 -8.97
CA THR A 178 1.45 -1.45 -8.04
C THR A 178 2.05 -1.40 -6.64
N VAL A 179 1.48 -0.57 -5.76
CA VAL A 179 1.86 -0.53 -4.35
C VAL A 179 1.69 -1.91 -3.67
N GLU A 180 0.64 -2.65 -4.03
CA GLU A 180 0.36 -3.98 -3.50
C GLU A 180 1.44 -4.99 -3.90
N THR A 181 1.93 -4.91 -5.14
CA THR A 181 3.03 -5.76 -5.62
C THR A 181 4.36 -5.41 -4.97
N LEU A 182 4.63 -4.11 -4.72
CA LEU A 182 5.81 -3.67 -3.97
C LEU A 182 5.77 -4.18 -2.52
N SER A 183 4.62 -4.05 -1.87
CA SER A 183 4.37 -4.57 -0.52
C SER A 183 4.68 -6.08 -0.45
N SER A 184 4.11 -6.88 -1.37
CA SER A 184 4.40 -8.31 -1.46
C SER A 184 5.89 -8.60 -1.72
N TRP A 185 6.53 -7.83 -2.61
CA TRP A 185 7.94 -8.00 -2.93
C TRP A 185 8.85 -7.73 -1.73
N LEU A 186 8.57 -6.68 -0.95
CA LEU A 186 9.30 -6.33 0.27
C LEU A 186 9.11 -7.41 1.34
N MET A 187 7.87 -7.82 1.60
CA MET A 187 7.57 -8.86 2.60
C MET A 187 8.21 -10.21 2.24
N SER A 188 8.31 -10.56 0.95
CA SER A 188 8.98 -11.81 0.51
C SER A 188 10.49 -11.82 0.76
N ARG A 189 11.14 -10.65 0.77
CA ARG A 189 12.61 -10.51 0.91
C ARG A 189 13.04 -10.17 2.32
N TYR A 190 12.18 -9.51 3.07
CA TYR A 190 12.47 -9.04 4.42
C TYR A 190 11.41 -9.62 5.36
N PRO A 191 11.64 -10.84 5.90
CA PRO A 191 10.72 -11.47 6.84
C PRO A 191 10.42 -10.54 8.04
N ASP A 192 9.27 -10.73 8.67
CA ASP A 192 8.79 -9.92 9.81
C ASP A 192 8.58 -8.41 9.53
N SER A 193 8.64 -8.03 8.26
CA SER A 193 8.29 -6.68 7.80
C SER A 193 6.78 -6.43 7.88
N TRP A 194 6.41 -5.20 8.21
CA TRP A 194 5.03 -4.73 8.10
C TRP A 194 4.91 -3.81 6.90
N CYS A 195 3.87 -3.99 6.11
CA CYS A 195 3.52 -3.10 5.03
C CYS A 195 2.10 -2.59 5.26
N LEU A 196 1.89 -1.30 5.07
CA LEU A 196 0.57 -0.68 5.14
C LEU A 196 0.42 0.29 3.97
N THR A 197 -0.60 0.05 3.15
CA THR A 197 -0.94 0.90 2.01
C THR A 197 -1.93 1.96 2.47
N SER A 198 -1.55 3.24 2.42
CA SER A 198 -2.46 4.35 2.79
C SER A 198 -3.14 4.98 1.57
N SER A 199 -2.59 4.80 0.37
CA SER A 199 -3.17 5.23 -0.91
C SER A 199 -2.57 4.43 -2.07
N LYS A 200 -3.08 4.65 -3.29
CA LYS A 200 -2.51 4.06 -4.53
C LYS A 200 -1.08 4.51 -4.85
N SER A 201 -0.55 5.50 -4.13
CA SER A 201 0.78 6.09 -4.36
C SER A 201 1.64 6.12 -3.10
N SER A 202 1.21 5.47 -2.01
CA SER A 202 1.88 5.57 -0.71
C SER A 202 1.94 4.22 0.00
N LEU A 203 3.16 3.83 0.38
CA LEU A 203 3.42 2.60 1.12
C LEU A 203 4.26 2.89 2.35
N LEU A 204 3.75 2.54 3.52
CA LEU A 204 4.56 2.43 4.72
C LEU A 204 5.13 1.00 4.78
N TRP A 205 6.44 0.89 4.91
CA TRP A 205 7.15 -0.36 5.14
C TRP A 205 7.99 -0.25 6.40
N CYS A 206 7.69 -1.07 7.41
CA CYS A 206 8.46 -1.16 8.64
C CYS A 206 9.27 -2.44 8.62
N ARG A 207 10.55 -2.34 8.25
CA ARG A 207 11.47 -3.49 8.25
C ARG A 207 12.02 -3.77 9.64
N PRO A 208 12.33 -5.03 10.01
CA PRO A 208 13.09 -5.30 11.22
C PRO A 208 14.52 -4.72 11.11
N VAL A 209 15.06 -4.27 12.25
CA VAL A 209 16.42 -3.69 12.31
C VAL A 209 17.50 -4.70 11.91
N THR A 210 17.26 -5.99 12.14
CA THR A 210 18.18 -7.09 11.79
C THR A 210 18.41 -7.24 10.29
N ALA A 211 17.49 -6.76 9.45
CA ALA A 211 17.66 -6.75 8.01
C ALA A 211 18.43 -5.49 7.57
N SER A 212 19.68 -5.66 7.13
CA SER A 212 20.46 -4.57 6.55
C SER A 212 19.93 -4.19 5.17
N VAL A 213 19.81 -2.88 4.92
CA VAL A 213 19.31 -2.32 3.66
C VAL A 213 20.14 -1.09 3.31
N GLU A 214 20.82 -1.14 2.17
CA GLU A 214 21.45 0.02 1.55
C GLU A 214 20.39 0.77 0.72
N ASN A 215 20.04 1.99 1.15
CA ASN A 215 18.91 2.73 0.59
C ASN A 215 19.09 3.07 -0.89
N GLU A 216 20.30 3.44 -1.32
CA GLU A 216 20.62 3.75 -2.72
C GLU A 216 20.48 2.52 -3.62
N ARG A 217 21.02 1.39 -3.16
CA ARG A 217 20.92 0.12 -3.87
C ARG A 217 19.48 -0.40 -3.94
N LEU A 218 18.69 -0.19 -2.87
CA LEU A 218 17.27 -0.51 -2.87
C LEU A 218 16.54 0.34 -3.92
N LEU A 219 16.72 1.66 -3.92
CA LEU A 219 16.07 2.56 -4.88
C LEU A 219 16.41 2.18 -6.32
N ALA A 220 17.69 2.03 -6.64
CA ALA A 220 18.14 1.63 -7.98
C ALA A 220 17.55 0.28 -8.42
N LYS A 221 17.40 -0.67 -7.48
CA LYS A 221 16.78 -1.96 -7.76
C LYS A 221 15.28 -1.86 -8.01
N LEU A 222 14.57 -1.02 -7.27
CA LEU A 222 13.14 -0.80 -7.47
C LEU A 222 12.87 -0.11 -8.82
N ASP A 223 13.68 0.88 -9.18
CA ASP A 223 13.64 1.54 -10.49
C ASP A 223 13.89 0.53 -11.62
N GLY A 224 14.94 -0.30 -11.51
CA GLY A 224 15.27 -1.33 -12.49
C GLY A 224 14.21 -2.44 -12.64
N LEU A 225 13.34 -2.61 -11.64
CA LEU A 225 12.20 -3.53 -11.70
C LEU A 225 10.91 -2.84 -12.22
N GLY A 226 10.94 -1.53 -12.46
CA GLY A 226 9.85 -0.78 -13.08
C GLY A 226 8.88 -0.09 -12.10
N TRP A 227 9.20 -0.04 -10.79
CA TRP A 227 8.44 0.83 -9.88
C TRP A 227 8.91 2.28 -10.02
N ASN A 228 7.98 3.18 -10.28
CA ASN A 228 8.24 4.62 -10.33
C ASN A 228 8.28 5.21 -8.92
N ILE A 229 9.41 5.09 -8.23
CA ILE A 229 9.59 5.62 -6.88
C ILE A 229 9.95 7.10 -6.96
N LEU A 230 9.02 7.99 -6.63
CA LEU A 230 9.30 9.42 -6.57
C LEU A 230 10.18 9.75 -5.38
N ARG A 231 9.91 9.14 -4.22
CA ARG A 231 10.65 9.43 -2.99
C ARG A 231 10.55 8.30 -1.96
N ILE A 232 11.60 8.16 -1.15
CA ILE A 232 11.66 7.30 0.02
C ILE A 232 12.10 8.14 1.22
N ALA A 233 11.23 8.26 2.22
CA ALA A 233 11.54 8.83 3.51
C ALA A 233 11.87 7.70 4.51
N VAL A 234 13.07 7.74 5.09
CA VAL A 234 13.61 6.69 5.97
C VAL A 234 13.70 7.22 7.40
N GLY A 235 13.05 6.52 8.32
CA GLY A 235 13.08 6.81 9.74
C GLY A 235 14.33 6.32 10.45
N GLY A 236 14.36 6.55 11.76
CA GLY A 236 15.34 5.91 12.64
C GLY A 236 14.87 4.54 13.12
N GLN A 237 15.76 3.84 13.83
CA GLN A 237 15.39 2.66 14.61
C GLN A 237 14.34 3.03 15.66
N ALA A 238 13.22 2.32 15.61
CA ALA A 238 12.13 2.41 16.56
C ALA A 238 12.06 1.15 17.42
N GLU A 239 12.14 1.33 18.73
CA GLU A 239 11.98 0.26 19.71
C GLU A 239 10.50 0.08 20.05
N GLY A 240 10.02 -1.15 19.84
CA GLY A 240 8.61 -1.49 20.05
C GLY A 240 7.63 -0.60 19.28
N LEU A 241 6.35 -0.75 19.63
CA LEU A 241 5.27 -0.09 18.89
C LEU A 241 5.20 1.42 19.17
N ALA A 242 5.38 1.84 20.43
CA ALA A 242 5.35 3.26 20.78
C ALA A 242 6.47 4.07 20.08
N GLY A 243 7.68 3.49 19.99
CA GLY A 243 8.77 4.07 19.22
C GLY A 243 8.41 4.15 17.73
N LEU A 244 7.78 3.09 17.20
CA LEU A 244 7.40 3.02 15.78
C LEU A 244 6.35 4.07 15.43
N ARG A 245 5.33 4.29 16.27
CA ARG A 245 4.34 5.37 16.09
C ARG A 245 4.97 6.76 16.05
N ARG A 246 5.91 7.03 16.95
CA ARG A 246 6.63 8.32 16.96
C ARG A 246 7.49 8.49 15.71
N CYS A 247 8.23 7.45 15.30
CA CYS A 247 9.05 7.51 14.09
C CYS A 247 8.19 7.62 12.84
N TYR A 248 7.08 6.89 12.73
CA TYR A 248 6.16 6.96 11.60
C TYR A 248 5.66 8.38 11.37
N ARG A 249 5.17 9.07 12.41
CA ARG A 249 4.74 10.48 12.31
C ARG A 249 5.85 11.38 11.78
N ARG A 250 7.08 11.22 12.27
CA ARG A 250 8.24 12.01 11.81
C ARG A 250 8.68 11.69 10.38
N VAL A 251 8.48 10.45 9.93
CA VAL A 251 8.76 10.05 8.55
C VAL A 251 7.70 10.62 7.59
N ALA A 252 6.44 10.69 8.02
CA ALA A 252 5.40 11.40 7.27
C ALA A 252 5.73 12.91 7.16
N ASP A 253 6.13 13.54 8.26
CA ASP A 253 6.60 14.94 8.26
C ASP A 253 7.82 15.12 7.33
N LEU A 254 8.76 14.16 7.32
CA LEU A 254 9.93 14.17 6.43
C LEU A 254 9.54 14.05 4.95
N LEU A 255 8.56 13.20 4.62
CA LEU A 255 8.09 13.07 3.24
C LEU A 255 7.43 14.37 2.77
N ALA A 256 6.60 14.99 3.61
CA ALA A 256 5.99 16.29 3.32
C ALA A 256 7.05 17.39 3.15
N TYR A 257 8.02 17.47 4.06
CA TYR A 257 9.18 18.36 3.94
C TYR A 257 9.94 18.11 2.64
N GLY A 258 10.15 16.85 2.28
CA GLY A 258 10.78 16.44 1.04
C GLY A 258 10.09 16.94 -0.21
N ARG A 259 8.76 16.91 -0.24
CA ARG A 259 7.97 17.39 -1.38
C ARG A 259 8.13 18.90 -1.59
N ASP A 260 8.01 19.66 -0.51
CA ASP A 260 7.89 21.11 -0.59
C ASP A 260 9.25 21.80 -0.57
N VAL A 261 10.22 21.25 0.16
CA VAL A 261 11.54 21.87 0.39
C VAL A 261 12.64 21.22 -0.45
N LEU A 262 12.59 19.91 -0.68
CA LEU A 262 13.64 19.14 -1.37
C LEU A 262 13.08 18.36 -2.58
N PRO A 263 12.43 19.03 -3.56
CA PRO A 263 11.67 18.35 -4.61
C PRO A 263 12.51 17.39 -5.46
N GLN A 264 13.82 17.65 -5.61
CA GLN A 264 14.75 16.81 -6.37
C GLN A 264 15.31 15.62 -5.57
N SER A 265 15.18 15.64 -4.24
CA SER A 265 15.71 14.56 -3.39
C SER A 265 14.74 13.39 -3.32
N ARG A 266 15.12 12.29 -3.96
CA ARG A 266 14.38 11.01 -3.92
C ARG A 266 14.64 10.21 -2.65
N LEU A 267 15.82 10.33 -2.03
CA LEU A 267 16.15 9.65 -0.78
C LEU A 267 16.27 10.64 0.36
N LEU A 268 15.46 10.45 1.40
CA LEU A 268 15.44 11.31 2.56
C LEU A 268 15.67 10.48 3.82
N ALA A 269 16.75 10.77 4.54
CA ALA A 269 17.02 10.12 5.82
C ALA A 269 16.67 11.08 6.97
N LEU A 270 15.79 10.64 7.87
CA LEU A 270 15.40 11.42 9.03
C LEU A 270 16.62 11.82 9.88
N ALA A 271 17.65 10.98 9.95
CA ALA A 271 18.90 11.27 10.65
C ALA A 271 19.56 12.57 10.16
N ARG A 272 19.47 12.89 8.87
CA ARG A 272 20.05 14.10 8.28
C ARG A 272 19.16 15.33 8.46
N TYR A 273 17.84 15.16 8.40
CA TYR A 273 16.89 16.28 8.41
C TYR A 273 16.09 16.40 9.72
N ARG A 274 16.58 15.87 10.86
CA ARG A 274 15.82 15.84 12.13
C ARG A 274 15.31 17.22 12.54
N LEU A 275 16.17 18.23 12.46
CA LEU A 275 15.85 19.60 12.87
C LEU A 275 14.96 20.32 11.84
N PRO A 276 15.29 20.36 10.53
CA PRO A 276 14.38 20.91 9.53
C PRO A 276 12.97 20.31 9.56
N VAL A 277 12.86 18.99 9.72
CA VAL A 277 11.55 18.31 9.81
C VAL A 277 10.79 18.69 11.07
N LEU A 278 11.48 18.86 12.20
CA LEU A 278 10.85 19.33 13.43
C LEU A 278 10.26 20.73 13.23
N LEU A 279 11.03 21.65 12.64
CA LEU A 279 10.54 23.00 12.34
C LEU A 279 9.39 22.97 11.32
N TRP A 280 9.53 22.16 10.27
CA TRP A 280 8.52 22.01 9.22
C TRP A 280 7.15 21.59 9.76
N ARG A 281 7.13 20.69 10.75
CA ARG A 281 5.92 20.28 11.45
C ARG A 281 5.18 21.46 12.11
N HIS A 282 5.94 22.46 12.57
CA HIS A 282 5.45 23.67 13.23
C HIS A 282 5.43 24.90 12.31
N ARG A 283 5.56 24.74 10.98
CA ARG A 283 5.64 25.85 10.00
C ARG A 283 4.45 26.83 9.97
N SER A 284 3.36 26.49 10.64
CA SER A 284 2.17 27.34 10.76
C SER A 284 1.97 27.89 12.17
N ASP A 285 2.97 27.71 13.05
CA ASP A 285 2.99 28.24 14.41
C ASP A 285 3.51 29.69 14.41
N ASP A 286 2.80 30.59 15.06
CA ASP A 286 3.15 32.02 15.13
C ASP A 286 4.56 32.23 15.70
N ALA A 287 4.98 31.40 16.67
CA ALA A 287 6.30 31.48 17.27
C ALA A 287 7.42 31.16 16.26
N LEU A 288 7.18 30.22 15.34
CA LEU A 288 8.13 29.95 14.26
C LEU A 288 8.12 31.10 13.26
N ASP A 289 6.95 31.65 12.93
CA ASP A 289 6.84 32.82 12.05
C ASP A 289 7.63 34.04 12.56
N GLU A 290 7.59 34.31 13.87
CA GLU A 290 8.42 35.32 14.52
C GLU A 290 9.91 35.01 14.36
N LEU A 291 10.32 33.77 14.62
CA LEU A 291 11.71 33.32 14.47
C LEU A 291 12.24 33.49 13.03
N LEU A 292 11.36 33.36 12.03
CA LEU A 292 11.71 33.49 10.61
C LEU A 292 11.68 34.92 10.08
N THR A 293 11.21 35.87 10.88
CA THR A 293 11.09 37.29 10.50
C THR A 293 12.40 37.91 9.98
N PRO A 294 13.59 37.67 10.60
CA PRO A 294 14.85 38.20 10.10
C PRO A 294 15.12 37.78 8.64
N LEU A 295 14.89 36.51 8.30
CA LEU A 295 15.11 36.02 6.94
C LEU A 295 14.06 36.57 5.96
N ARG A 296 12.79 36.67 6.37
CA ARG A 296 11.71 37.24 5.53
C ARG A 296 12.02 38.68 5.11
N LYS A 297 12.61 39.48 6.00
CA LYS A 297 13.05 40.85 5.67
C LYS A 297 14.13 40.88 4.59
N VAL A 298 15.07 39.93 4.63
CA VAL A 298 16.11 39.78 3.60
C VAL A 298 15.45 39.41 2.27
N ILE A 299 14.59 38.39 2.24
CA ILE A 299 13.92 37.91 1.02
C ILE A 299 13.07 39.01 0.39
N ALA A 300 12.32 39.77 1.19
CA ALA A 300 11.48 40.87 0.71
C ALA A 300 12.28 41.98 -0.01
N LYS A 301 13.60 42.04 0.19
CA LYS A 301 14.51 43.01 -0.42
C LYS A 301 15.54 42.36 -1.35
N ASP A 302 15.45 41.06 -1.59
CA ASP A 302 16.37 40.28 -2.43
C ASP A 302 15.75 39.98 -3.80
N SER A 303 15.54 41.03 -4.60
CA SER A 303 14.81 40.93 -5.88
C SER A 303 15.47 40.02 -6.92
N ASN A 304 16.77 39.77 -6.81
CA ASN A 304 17.55 38.93 -7.72
C ASN A 304 18.02 37.61 -7.07
N GLY A 305 17.60 37.31 -5.84
CA GLY A 305 17.95 36.08 -5.11
C GLY A 305 19.41 35.96 -4.68
N GLN A 306 20.24 37.00 -4.85
CA GLN A 306 21.68 36.93 -4.57
C GLN A 306 21.96 36.81 -3.07
N LEU A 307 21.20 37.48 -2.22
CA LEU A 307 21.41 37.43 -0.77
C LEU A 307 21.01 36.06 -0.20
N LEU A 308 19.90 35.49 -0.67
CA LEU A 308 19.47 34.15 -0.30
C LEU A 308 20.45 33.08 -0.79
N ALA A 309 20.94 33.18 -2.03
CA ALA A 309 21.97 32.29 -2.55
C ALA A 309 23.27 32.38 -1.72
N THR A 310 23.64 33.60 -1.31
CA THR A 310 24.80 33.84 -0.45
C THR A 310 24.59 33.21 0.93
N LEU A 311 23.41 33.35 1.53
CA LEU A 311 23.09 32.71 2.81
C LEU A 311 23.10 31.19 2.74
N ARG A 312 22.56 30.60 1.66
CA ARG A 312 22.61 29.15 1.44
C ARG A 312 24.05 28.66 1.39
N SER A 313 24.88 29.26 0.52
CA SER A 313 26.30 28.90 0.39
C SER A 313 27.08 29.14 1.70
N TRP A 314 26.81 30.23 2.42
CA TRP A 314 27.41 30.50 3.72
C TRP A 314 27.12 29.39 4.73
N CYS A 315 25.88 28.91 4.79
CA CYS A 315 25.49 27.82 5.68
C CYS A 315 26.07 26.47 5.24
N GLU A 316 26.14 26.20 3.93
CA GLU A 316 26.70 24.96 3.38
C GLU A 316 28.22 24.83 3.63
N HIS A 317 28.91 25.95 3.78
CA HIS A 317 30.35 26.01 4.02
C HIS A 317 30.69 26.42 5.47
N ASP A 318 29.80 26.14 6.43
CA ASP A 318 30.02 26.35 7.87
C ASP A 318 30.46 27.79 8.24
N GLY A 319 30.03 28.78 7.46
CA GLY A 319 30.42 30.17 7.63
C GLY A 319 31.88 30.50 7.25
N GLN A 320 32.54 29.63 6.49
CA GLN A 320 33.90 29.87 6.02
C GLN A 320 33.88 30.82 4.82
N SER A 321 34.39 32.03 5.01
CA SER A 321 34.28 33.08 3.99
C SER A 321 34.98 32.76 2.68
N GLN A 322 36.16 32.14 2.71
CA GLN A 322 36.88 31.82 1.48
C GLN A 322 36.16 30.73 0.68
N ALA A 323 35.78 29.62 1.34
CA ALA A 323 35.05 28.53 0.70
C ALA A 323 33.70 28.99 0.13
N CYS A 324 32.94 29.82 0.87
CA CYS A 324 31.69 30.40 0.39
C CYS A 324 31.89 31.33 -0.83
N ALA A 325 32.92 32.18 -0.81
CA ALA A 325 33.23 33.06 -1.93
C ALA A 325 33.62 32.28 -3.18
N ASP A 326 34.45 31.24 -3.02
CA ASP A 326 34.88 30.35 -4.11
C ASP A 326 33.69 29.59 -4.69
N ALA A 327 32.82 29.02 -3.85
CA ALA A 327 31.62 28.31 -4.27
C ALA A 327 30.61 29.21 -5.02
N LEU A 328 30.55 30.49 -4.68
CA LEU A 328 29.71 31.47 -5.36
C LEU A 328 30.38 32.09 -6.61
N GLY A 329 31.65 31.79 -6.87
CA GLY A 329 32.41 32.41 -7.97
C GLY A 329 32.60 33.92 -7.80
N ILE A 330 32.64 34.42 -6.57
CA ILE A 330 32.77 35.86 -6.27
C ILE A 330 34.04 36.16 -5.47
N HIS A 331 34.46 37.42 -5.49
CA HIS A 331 35.56 37.86 -4.64
C HIS A 331 35.12 38.01 -3.17
N ARG A 332 36.03 37.73 -2.22
CA ARG A 332 35.79 37.86 -0.77
C ARG A 332 35.20 39.21 -0.33
N ASN A 333 35.56 40.29 -1.01
CA ASN A 333 35.03 41.63 -0.71
C ASN A 333 33.54 41.74 -1.08
N SER A 334 33.14 41.12 -2.18
CA SER A 334 31.73 41.06 -2.61
C SER A 334 30.92 40.22 -1.64
N LEU A 335 31.47 39.08 -1.17
CA LEU A 335 30.84 38.29 -0.12
C LEU A 335 30.62 39.11 1.15
N ARG A 336 31.67 39.81 1.63
CA ARG A 336 31.57 40.67 2.83
C ARG A 336 30.46 41.71 2.69
N TYR A 337 30.40 42.41 1.56
CA TYR A 337 29.34 43.40 1.30
C TYR A 337 27.94 42.78 1.31
N ARG A 338 27.76 41.58 0.73
CA ARG A 338 26.48 40.87 0.77
C ARG A 338 26.10 40.46 2.20
N MET A 339 27.07 40.00 2.99
CA MET A 339 26.85 39.64 4.40
C MET A 339 26.51 40.85 5.26
N GLU A 340 27.17 41.99 5.06
CA GLU A 340 26.82 43.28 5.71
C GLU A 340 25.39 43.70 5.34
N ARG A 341 25.02 43.57 4.07
CA ARG A 341 23.66 43.88 3.61
C ARG A 341 22.60 42.95 4.22
N ILE A 342 22.91 41.66 4.35
CA ILE A 342 22.05 40.69 5.04
C ILE A 342 21.88 41.10 6.50
N ALA A 343 22.95 41.51 7.18
CA ALA A 343 22.91 41.95 8.57
C ALA A 343 21.99 43.18 8.75
N GLU A 344 22.15 44.18 7.88
CA GLU A 344 21.34 45.40 7.87
C GLU A 344 19.85 45.09 7.67
N LEU A 345 19.51 44.24 6.69
CA LEU A 345 18.13 43.91 6.35
C LEU A 345 17.44 43.03 7.39
N SER A 346 18.16 42.03 7.89
CA SER A 346 17.61 41.06 8.86
C SER A 346 17.51 41.64 10.27
N GLY A 347 18.37 42.59 10.62
CA GLY A 347 18.53 43.13 11.98
C GLY A 347 19.28 42.19 12.92
N VAL A 348 19.92 41.14 12.39
CA VAL A 348 20.77 40.21 13.14
C VAL A 348 22.14 40.11 12.49
N ASP A 349 23.17 39.79 13.28
CA ASP A 349 24.53 39.62 12.76
C ASP A 349 24.76 38.17 12.28
N PRO A 350 24.88 37.91 10.96
CA PRO A 350 25.08 36.57 10.42
C PRO A 350 26.47 35.99 10.72
N LEU A 351 27.42 36.78 11.24
CA LEU A 351 28.73 36.32 11.68
C LEU A 351 28.73 35.85 13.14
N ARG A 352 27.66 36.13 13.89
CA ARG A 352 27.44 35.62 15.25
C ARG A 352 26.56 34.38 15.22
N LEU A 353 26.81 33.46 16.14
CA LEU A 353 26.07 32.19 16.22
C LEU A 353 24.55 32.39 16.24
N ASP A 354 24.04 33.30 17.08
CA ASP A 354 22.59 33.51 17.22
C ASP A 354 21.95 34.04 15.93
N GLY A 355 22.61 34.99 15.25
CA GLY A 355 22.12 35.53 13.99
C GLY A 355 22.25 34.54 12.84
N MET A 356 23.36 33.81 12.77
CA MET A 356 23.54 32.71 11.82
C MET A 356 22.48 31.64 12.01
N LEU A 357 22.20 31.24 13.25
CA LEU A 357 21.19 30.22 13.56
C LEU A 357 19.79 30.67 13.14
N ALA A 358 19.39 31.91 13.47
CA ALA A 358 18.09 32.44 13.08
C ALA A 358 17.89 32.43 11.55
N LEU A 359 18.91 32.85 10.80
CA LEU A 359 18.87 32.85 9.34
C LEU A 359 18.92 31.43 8.76
N TYR A 360 19.78 30.56 9.29
CA TYR A 360 19.92 29.17 8.88
C TYR A 360 18.61 28.39 9.02
N LEU A 361 17.94 28.49 10.17
CA LEU A 361 16.68 27.77 10.42
C LEU A 361 15.61 28.14 9.39
N GLY A 362 15.53 29.40 8.98
CA GLY A 362 14.63 29.83 7.92
C GLY A 362 15.03 29.32 6.54
N VAL A 363 16.33 29.33 6.21
CA VAL A 363 16.83 28.81 4.93
C VAL A 363 16.48 27.32 4.77
N GLN A 364 16.48 26.57 5.86
CA GLN A 364 16.11 25.14 5.86
C GLN A 364 14.63 24.88 5.56
N LEU A 365 13.75 25.87 5.65
CA LEU A 365 12.31 25.73 5.38
C LEU A 365 11.89 26.23 3.99
N LEU A 366 12.82 26.87 3.27
CA LEU A 366 12.55 27.41 1.93
C LEU A 366 12.90 26.40 0.85
N PRO A 367 12.06 26.27 -0.20
CA PRO A 367 12.33 25.39 -1.34
C PRO A 367 13.76 25.55 -1.86
N GLN A 368 14.46 24.43 -1.97
CA GLN A 368 15.73 24.38 -2.69
C GLN A 368 15.42 24.36 -4.18
N THR A 369 15.43 25.54 -4.78
CA THR A 369 15.54 25.68 -6.24
C THR A 369 16.97 25.33 -6.64
N GLU A 370 17.16 24.68 -7.78
CA GLU A 370 18.49 24.42 -8.33
C GLU A 370 19.39 25.66 -8.20
N SER A 371 20.59 25.48 -7.66
CA SER A 371 21.68 26.33 -8.13
C SER A 371 21.89 25.93 -9.59
N PRO A 372 21.96 26.88 -10.54
CA PRO A 372 22.26 26.53 -11.92
C PRO A 372 23.54 25.67 -11.93
N PRO A 373 23.60 24.59 -12.72
CA PRO A 373 24.84 23.83 -12.86
C PRO A 373 25.93 24.82 -13.31
N VAL A 374 27.00 24.89 -12.52
CA VAL A 374 28.23 25.62 -12.88
C VAL A 374 28.84 25.03 -14.14
#